data_AF-A0A950ZR91-F1
#
_entry.id   AF-A0A950ZR91-F1
#
_cell.length_a   1.000
_cell.length_b   1.000
_cell.length_c   1.000
_cell.angle_alpha   90.00
_cell.angle_beta   90.00
_cell.angle_gamma   90.00
#
_symmetry.space_group_name_H-M   'P 1'
#
loop_
_entity.id
_entity.type
_entity.pdbx_description
1 polymer ?
#
loop_
_entity_poly.entity_id
_entity_poly.type
_entity_poly.pdbx_seq_one_letter_code
_entity_poly.pdbx_strand_id
1 'polypeptide(L)'
;MRPRMVRDYELMYIVRPELDDDALRATVKTVRGLLEAQGGQVIKTTLWGKRRLAYEVQRLRDGHYVLIVLRLDGAKVAPVERALRLQDAVFRHLLVLHEGPMPEADGEIEESSLEAPPADSEPGGDVTTASAQTEEDEA
;
A
#
# COMPACT_ATOMS: atom_id res chain seq x y z
N MET A 1 -34.45 -7.24 14.88
CA MET A 1 -33.05 -7.38 14.39
C MET A 1 -32.26 -6.20 14.93
N ARG A 2 -31.17 -6.38 15.69
CA ARG A 2 -30.38 -5.21 16.14
C ARG A 2 -29.67 -4.59 14.92
N PRO A 3 -29.60 -3.25 14.79
CA PRO A 3 -28.85 -2.64 13.70
C PRO A 3 -27.38 -3.06 13.80
N ARG A 4 -26.81 -3.54 12.68
CA ARG A 4 -25.37 -3.80 12.59
C ARG A 4 -24.68 -2.46 12.47
N MET A 5 -24.21 -1.94 13.60
CA MET A 5 -23.38 -0.74 13.60
C MET A 5 -22.01 -1.07 13.01
N VAL A 6 -21.52 -0.17 12.16
CA VAL A 6 -20.10 -0.09 11.82
C VAL A 6 -19.31 0.04 13.12
N ARG A 7 -18.19 -0.66 13.21
CA ARG A 7 -17.29 -0.64 14.36
C ARG A 7 -15.86 -0.39 13.89
N ASP A 8 -15.06 0.17 14.79
CA ASP A 8 -13.63 0.32 14.61
C ASP A 8 -12.94 -1.02 14.92
N TYR A 9 -11.98 -1.41 14.09
CA TYR A 9 -11.20 -2.64 14.21
C TYR A 9 -9.71 -2.33 13.96
N GLU A 10 -8.85 -3.11 14.61
CA GLU A 10 -7.43 -3.20 14.29
C GLU A 10 -7.15 -4.55 13.61
N LEU A 11 -6.47 -4.49 12.47
CA LEU A 11 -5.94 -5.64 11.74
C LEU A 11 -4.43 -5.61 11.84
N MET A 12 -3.87 -6.52 12.64
CA MET A 12 -2.43 -6.83 12.61
C MET A 12 -2.21 -8.03 11.70
N TYR A 13 -1.29 -7.94 10.75
CA TYR A 13 -0.89 -9.07 9.92
C TYR A 13 0.62 -9.13 9.70
N ILE A 14 1.10 -10.34 9.39
CA ILE A 14 2.52 -10.62 9.22
C ILE A 14 2.75 -11.14 7.81
N VAL A 15 3.62 -10.42 7.10
CA VAL A 15 4.05 -10.70 5.73
C VAL A 15 5.39 -11.44 5.75
N ARG A 16 5.58 -12.34 4.78
CA ARG A 16 6.82 -13.12 4.58
C ARG A 16 8.10 -12.27 4.63
N PRO A 17 9.17 -12.72 5.31
CA PRO A 17 10.44 -11.99 5.48
C PRO A 17 11.38 -12.06 4.27
N GLU A 18 11.00 -12.77 3.21
CA GLU A 18 11.71 -12.86 1.93
C GLU A 18 11.33 -11.75 0.92
N LEU A 19 10.25 -11.00 1.17
CA LEU A 19 9.85 -9.89 0.30
C LEU A 19 10.79 -8.68 0.52
N ASP A 20 11.11 -8.00 -0.57
CA ASP A 20 11.72 -6.67 -0.52
C ASP A 20 10.69 -5.60 -0.15
N ASP A 21 11.16 -4.36 0.07
CA ASP A 21 10.31 -3.26 0.52
C ASP A 21 9.26 -2.86 -0.54
N ASP A 22 9.51 -3.09 -1.83
CA ASP A 22 8.58 -2.77 -2.92
C ASP A 22 7.47 -3.82 -3.04
N ALA A 23 7.80 -5.11 -2.97
CA ALA A 23 6.84 -6.20 -2.87
C ALA A 23 6.03 -6.12 -1.56
N LEU A 24 6.62 -5.65 -0.46
CA LEU A 24 5.91 -5.33 0.78
C LEU A 24 4.90 -4.19 0.56
N ARG A 25 5.32 -3.06 -0.04
CA ARG A 25 4.43 -1.94 -0.39
C ARG A 25 3.28 -2.38 -1.31
N ALA A 26 3.57 -3.19 -2.34
CA ALA A 26 2.57 -3.76 -3.24
C ALA A 26 1.58 -4.69 -2.51
N THR A 27 2.07 -5.50 -1.56
CA THR A 27 1.23 -6.36 -0.70
C THR A 27 0.32 -5.51 0.19
N VAL A 28 0.82 -4.42 0.77
CA VAL A 28 0.03 -3.47 1.57
C VAL A 28 -1.06 -2.80 0.71
N LYS A 29 -0.74 -2.32 -0.50
CA LYS A 29 -1.73 -1.75 -1.44
C LYS A 29 -2.80 -2.77 -1.84
N THR A 30 -2.41 -4.03 -2.04
CA THR A 30 -3.33 -5.14 -2.35
C THR A 30 -4.27 -5.46 -1.18
N VAL A 31 -3.75 -5.56 0.04
CA VAL A 31 -4.55 -5.78 1.26
C VAL A 31 -5.50 -4.61 1.51
N ARG A 32 -5.04 -3.36 1.32
CA ARG A 32 -5.89 -2.16 1.42
C ARG A 32 -7.07 -2.22 0.44
N GLY A 33 -6.82 -2.48 -0.84
CA GLY A 33 -7.88 -2.60 -1.85
C GLY A 33 -8.87 -3.74 -1.56
N LEU A 34 -8.40 -4.85 -0.98
CA LEU A 34 -9.24 -5.96 -0.51
C LEU A 34 -10.16 -5.54 0.64
N LEU A 35 -9.68 -4.75 1.60
CA LEU A 35 -10.49 -4.22 2.70
C LEU A 35 -11.55 -3.23 2.18
N GLU A 36 -11.16 -2.32 1.31
CA GLU A 36 -12.04 -1.33 0.67
C GLU A 36 -13.13 -2.02 -0.18
N ALA A 37 -12.77 -3.06 -0.96
CA ALA A 37 -13.72 -3.86 -1.74
C ALA A 37 -14.75 -4.62 -0.89
N GLN A 38 -14.47 -4.90 0.39
CA GLN A 38 -15.44 -5.48 1.32
C GLN A 38 -16.35 -4.42 1.99
N GLY A 39 -16.11 -3.13 1.74
CA GLY A 39 -16.80 -2.00 2.38
C GLY A 39 -16.16 -1.57 3.70
N GLY A 40 -14.86 -1.81 3.87
CA GLY A 40 -14.08 -1.27 4.99
C GLY A 40 -13.49 0.11 4.65
N GLN A 41 -13.55 1.05 5.59
CA GLN A 41 -12.85 2.32 5.49
C GLN A 41 -11.51 2.20 6.23
N VAL A 42 -10.39 2.16 5.49
CA VAL A 42 -9.05 2.22 6.08
C VAL A 42 -8.77 3.64 6.56
N ILE A 43 -8.23 3.77 7.78
CA ILE A 43 -8.06 5.06 8.47
C ILE A 43 -6.59 5.31 8.80
N LYS A 44 -5.86 4.26 9.18
CA LYS A 44 -4.41 4.33 9.41
C LYS A 44 -3.73 3.04 8.97
N THR A 45 -2.56 3.14 8.36
CA THR A 45 -1.72 1.99 7.99
C THR A 45 -0.31 2.26 8.47
N THR A 46 0.22 1.41 9.34
CA THR A 46 1.53 1.58 9.96
C THR A 46 2.38 0.34 9.71
N LEU A 47 3.49 0.50 8.99
CA LEU A 47 4.47 -0.55 8.75
C LEU A 47 5.47 -0.56 9.91
N TRP A 48 5.60 -1.70 10.59
CA TRP A 48 6.54 -1.89 11.71
C TRP A 48 7.88 -2.49 11.27
N GLY A 49 8.03 -2.81 9.98
CA GLY A 49 9.22 -3.45 9.43
C GLY A 49 9.41 -4.90 9.88
N LYS A 50 10.61 -5.43 9.63
CA LYS A 50 10.98 -6.82 9.93
C LYS A 50 11.23 -7.02 11.42
N ARG A 51 10.51 -7.96 12.04
CA ARG A 51 10.67 -8.33 13.46
C ARG A 51 10.73 -9.84 13.62
N ARG A 52 11.50 -10.29 14.61
CA ARG A 52 11.66 -11.71 14.95
C ARG A 52 10.43 -12.24 15.70
N LEU A 53 9.95 -13.41 15.28
CA LEU A 53 8.85 -14.13 15.89
C LEU A 53 9.28 -14.82 17.20
N ALA A 54 8.34 -15.01 18.13
CA ALA A 54 8.60 -15.74 19.38
C ALA A 54 8.89 -17.24 19.15
N TYR A 55 8.33 -17.82 18.09
CA TYR A 55 8.55 -19.19 17.65
C TYR A 55 8.42 -19.29 16.13
N GLU A 56 8.90 -20.40 15.57
CA GLU A 56 8.94 -20.62 14.12
C GLU A 56 7.54 -20.94 13.57
N VAL A 57 7.12 -20.23 12.51
CA VAL A 57 5.81 -20.42 11.86
C VAL A 57 6.05 -20.69 10.38
N GLN A 58 5.57 -21.83 9.85
CA GLN A 58 5.83 -22.25 8.46
C GLN A 58 7.33 -22.24 8.07
N ARG A 59 8.22 -22.54 9.03
CA ARG A 59 9.70 -22.48 8.90
C ARG A 59 10.29 -21.05 8.84
N LEU A 60 9.48 -20.03 9.05
CA LEU A 60 9.88 -18.62 9.15
C LEU A 60 10.14 -18.23 10.61
N ARG A 61 11.21 -17.47 10.84
CA ARG A 61 11.59 -16.93 12.17
C ARG A 61 11.42 -15.42 12.30
N ASP A 62 11.27 -14.74 11.19
CA ASP A 62 11.03 -13.29 11.10
C ASP A 62 9.78 -13.04 10.25
N GLY A 63 9.25 -11.82 10.29
CA GLY A 63 8.21 -11.36 9.37
C GLY A 63 8.08 -9.85 9.40
N HIS A 64 7.50 -9.27 8.35
CA HIS A 64 7.19 -7.84 8.31
C HIS A 64 5.82 -7.64 8.95
N TYR A 65 5.78 -6.85 10.02
CA TYR A 65 4.54 -6.55 10.73
C TYR A 65 3.87 -5.31 10.13
N VAL A 66 2.57 -5.41 9.86
CA VAL A 66 1.75 -4.29 9.38
C VAL A 66 0.48 -4.21 10.22
N LEU A 67 0.21 -3.02 10.75
CA LEU A 67 -1.01 -2.68 11.47
C LEU A 67 -1.89 -1.79 10.58
N ILE A 68 -3.15 -2.16 10.41
CA ILE A 68 -4.17 -1.34 9.75
C ILE A 68 -5.29 -1.08 10.76
N VAL A 69 -5.64 0.19 10.98
CA VAL A 69 -6.83 0.59 11.73
C VAL A 69 -7.92 0.95 10.71
N LEU A 70 -9.09 0.33 10.84
CA LEU A 70 -10.19 0.47 9.88
C LEU A 70 -11.57 0.49 10.55
N ARG A 71 -12.56 1.03 9.85
CA ARG A 71 -13.98 0.86 10.16
C ARG A 71 -14.59 -0.21 9.26
N LEU A 72 -15.41 -1.09 9.85
CA LEU A 72 -16.03 -2.19 9.13
C LEU A 72 -17.42 -2.53 9.71
N ASP A 73 -18.36 -2.98 8.88
CA ASP A 73 -19.56 -3.69 9.35
C ASP A 73 -19.15 -5.08 9.87
N GLY A 74 -19.62 -5.46 11.05
CA GLY A 74 -19.48 -6.82 11.58
C GLY A 74 -20.05 -7.94 10.68
N ALA A 75 -20.75 -7.65 9.57
CA ALA A 75 -21.07 -8.62 8.51
C ALA A 75 -19.86 -9.00 7.66
N LYS A 76 -18.90 -8.09 7.50
CA LYS A 76 -17.78 -8.17 6.55
C LYS A 76 -16.50 -8.74 7.16
N VAL A 77 -16.44 -8.86 8.49
CA VAL A 77 -15.36 -9.51 9.24
C VAL A 77 -14.99 -10.90 8.68
N ALA A 78 -15.95 -11.83 8.60
CA ALA A 78 -15.67 -13.19 8.13
C ALA A 78 -15.28 -13.26 6.63
N PRO A 79 -15.90 -12.48 5.72
CA PRO A 79 -15.37 -12.27 4.36
C PRO A 79 -13.92 -11.75 4.31
N VAL A 80 -13.58 -10.74 5.12
CA VAL A 80 -12.22 -10.16 5.19
C VAL A 80 -11.21 -11.20 5.66
N GLU A 81 -11.49 -11.91 6.77
CA GLU A 81 -10.60 -12.99 7.24
C GLU A 81 -10.40 -14.08 6.19
N ARG A 82 -11.45 -14.48 5.46
CA ARG A 82 -11.33 -15.46 4.38
C ARG A 82 -10.44 -14.93 3.25
N ALA A 83 -10.63 -13.67 2.85
CA ALA A 83 -9.86 -13.07 1.77
C ALA A 83 -8.38 -12.89 2.14
N LEU A 84 -8.07 -12.55 3.41
CA LEU A 84 -6.70 -12.51 3.93
C LEU A 84 -6.04 -13.90 3.96
N ARG A 85 -6.80 -14.97 4.28
CA ARG A 85 -6.30 -16.37 4.24
C ARG A 85 -5.95 -16.87 2.84
N LEU A 86 -6.43 -16.20 1.78
CA LEU A 86 -6.12 -16.51 0.39
C LEU A 86 -4.88 -15.75 -0.13
N GLN A 87 -4.28 -14.87 0.68
CA GLN A 87 -3.07 -14.13 0.31
C GLN A 87 -1.83 -14.90 0.74
N ASP A 88 -1.14 -15.56 -0.20
CA ASP A 88 0.05 -16.39 0.09
C ASP A 88 1.22 -15.62 0.76
N ALA A 89 1.25 -14.30 0.59
CA ALA A 89 2.19 -13.40 1.25
C ALA A 89 1.93 -13.22 2.75
N VAL A 90 0.68 -13.42 3.22
CA VAL A 90 0.23 -13.17 4.60
C VAL A 90 0.04 -14.49 5.34
N PHE A 91 1.02 -14.89 6.14
CA PHE A 91 1.00 -16.18 6.84
C PHE A 91 0.34 -16.12 8.23
N ARG A 92 0.12 -14.92 8.78
CA ARG A 92 -0.66 -14.68 10.02
C ARG A 92 -1.45 -13.37 9.91
N HIS A 93 -2.66 -13.37 10.44
CA HIS A 93 -3.49 -12.19 10.67
C HIS A 93 -4.19 -12.31 12.03
N LEU A 94 -4.51 -11.17 12.61
CA LEU A 94 -5.31 -11.01 13.82
C LEU A 94 -6.17 -9.77 13.62
N LEU A 95 -7.49 -9.95 13.60
CA LEU A 95 -8.47 -8.87 13.51
C LEU A 95 -9.17 -8.77 14.88
N VAL A 96 -9.08 -7.60 15.52
CA VAL A 96 -9.67 -7.33 16.84
C VAL A 96 -10.53 -6.08 16.80
N LEU A 97 -11.47 -5.97 17.73
CA LEU A 97 -12.22 -4.74 17.94
C LEU A 97 -11.27 -3.66 18.49
N HIS A 98 -11.33 -2.45 17.95
CA HIS A 98 -10.59 -1.32 18.52
C HIS A 98 -11.31 -0.81 19.77
N GLU A 99 -10.64 -0.85 20.92
CA GLU A 99 -11.18 -0.33 22.18
C GLU A 99 -10.45 0.97 22.56
N GLY A 100 -10.97 2.10 22.11
CA GLY A 100 -10.43 3.42 22.46
C GLY A 100 -10.81 4.52 21.47
N PRO A 101 -10.33 5.75 21.67
CA PRO A 101 -10.36 6.76 20.62
C PRO A 101 -9.58 6.25 19.41
N MET A 102 -10.11 6.54 18.23
CA MET A 102 -9.44 6.20 16.98
C MET A 102 -8.19 7.08 16.82
N PRO A 103 -7.02 6.53 16.44
CA PRO A 103 -5.89 7.37 16.07
C PRO A 103 -6.29 8.32 14.94
N GLU A 104 -5.70 9.51 14.94
CA GLU A 104 -5.85 10.43 13.82
C GLU A 104 -5.41 9.73 12.53
N ALA A 105 -6.19 9.93 11.47
CA ALA A 105 -5.88 9.37 10.18
C ALA A 105 -4.53 9.92 9.73
N ASP A 106 -3.61 9.04 9.33
CA ASP A 106 -2.43 9.51 8.60
C ASP A 106 -2.97 10.13 7.31
N GLY A 107 -2.74 11.43 7.13
CA GLY A 107 -3.07 12.14 5.90
C GLY A 107 -2.58 11.33 4.72
N GLU A 108 -3.43 11.22 3.70
CA GLU A 108 -3.30 10.32 2.55
C GLU A 108 -1.83 10.12 2.16
N ILE A 109 -1.31 8.89 2.36
CA ILE A 109 0.10 8.54 2.11
C ILE A 109 0.50 9.15 0.77
N GLU A 110 1.37 10.16 0.79
CA GLU A 110 1.59 10.95 -0.40
C GLU A 110 2.15 10.07 -1.53
N GLU A 111 1.39 9.95 -2.61
CA GLU A 111 1.90 9.38 -3.87
C GLU A 111 2.96 10.31 -4.53
N SER A 112 3.32 11.43 -3.86
CA SER A 112 4.34 12.42 -4.27
C SER A 112 5.78 11.90 -4.31
N SER A 113 6.08 10.82 -3.58
CA SER A 113 7.47 10.43 -3.27
C SER A 113 8.08 9.37 -4.21
N LEU A 114 7.39 9.00 -5.29
CA LEU A 114 7.87 8.02 -6.27
C LEU A 114 8.03 8.53 -7.70
N GLU A 115 7.79 9.83 -7.96
CA GLU A 115 8.20 10.45 -9.22
C GLU A 115 9.67 10.88 -9.15
N ALA A 116 10.57 9.89 -9.24
CA ALA A 116 11.93 10.17 -9.67
C ALA A 116 11.86 10.61 -11.15
N PRO A 117 12.33 11.83 -11.51
CA PRO A 117 12.30 12.26 -12.90
C PRO A 117 13.16 11.31 -13.75
N PRO A 118 12.67 10.82 -14.90
CA PRO A 118 13.51 10.02 -15.78
C PRO A 118 14.66 10.89 -16.28
N ALA A 119 15.88 10.52 -15.88
CA ALA A 119 17.11 11.13 -16.35
C ALA A 119 17.44 10.64 -17.77
N ASP A 120 16.54 10.89 -18.73
CA ASP A 120 16.84 10.67 -20.14
C ASP A 120 17.87 11.71 -20.59
N SER A 121 19.10 11.21 -20.62
CA SER A 121 20.28 11.95 -21.03
C SER A 121 20.36 11.86 -22.55
N GLU A 122 19.85 12.86 -23.27
CA GLU A 122 20.13 12.96 -24.71
C GLU A 122 21.64 13.23 -24.92
N PRO A 123 22.39 12.32 -25.59
CA PRO A 123 23.79 12.58 -25.90
C PRO A 123 23.89 13.57 -27.06
N GLY A 124 24.67 14.62 -26.89
CA GLY A 124 24.75 15.72 -27.86
C GLY A 124 25.63 15.46 -29.10
N GLY A 125 25.50 16.35 -30.09
CA GLY A 125 26.26 16.40 -31.34
C GLY A 125 25.37 16.10 -32.57
N ASP A 126 25.42 16.83 -33.68
CA ASP A 126 26.31 17.94 -34.06
C ASP A 126 25.62 18.92 -35.07
N VAL A 127 26.34 19.99 -35.42
CA VAL A 127 25.90 21.24 -36.05
C VAL A 127 25.83 21.20 -37.60
N THR A 128 25.13 22.19 -38.20
CA THR A 128 25.30 22.71 -39.59
C THR A 128 24.56 22.01 -40.76
N THR A 129 23.55 22.69 -41.36
CA THR A 129 23.64 23.34 -42.71
C THR A 129 22.30 23.97 -43.19
N ALA A 130 22.30 25.30 -43.32
CA ALA A 130 21.67 26.22 -44.31
C ALA A 130 20.25 26.04 -44.94
N SER A 131 19.64 27.22 -45.17
CA SER A 131 18.61 27.59 -46.20
C SER A 131 17.13 27.26 -45.92
N ALA A 132 16.13 28.09 -46.27
CA ALA A 132 16.09 29.53 -46.65
C ALA A 132 14.62 30.05 -46.63
N GLN A 133 14.41 31.36 -46.43
CA GLN A 133 13.20 32.17 -46.71
C GLN A 133 13.72 33.57 -47.15
N THR A 134 13.32 34.20 -48.27
CA THR A 134 11.99 34.72 -48.67
C THR A 134 11.65 36.04 -47.93
N GLU A 135 11.65 37.23 -48.55
CA GLU A 135 11.98 37.63 -49.94
C GLU A 135 12.34 39.16 -50.06
N GLU A 136 11.94 39.86 -51.15
CA GLU A 136 11.91 41.32 -51.45
C GLU A 136 13.21 42.03 -51.94
N ASP A 137 13.20 43.12 -52.72
CA ASP A 137 12.42 43.70 -53.86
C ASP A 137 13.15 45.03 -54.25
N GLU A 138 12.72 45.73 -55.31
CA GLU A 138 13.21 47.00 -55.90
C GLU A 138 14.12 47.96 -55.09
N ALA A 139 15.27 48.35 -55.67
CA ALA A 139 15.56 49.73 -56.16
C ALA A 139 17.00 49.90 -56.71
#